data_AF-A0A1G3PM78-F1
#
_entry.id   AF-A0A1G3PM78-F1
#
_cell.length_a   1.000
_cell.length_b   1.000
_cell.length_c   1.000
_cell.angle_alpha   90.00
_cell.angle_beta   90.00
_cell.angle_gamma   90.00
#
_symmetry.space_group_name_H-M   'P 1'
#
loop_
_entity.id
_entity.type
_entity.pdbx_description
1 polymer ?
#
loop_
_entity_poly.entity_id
_entity_poly.type
_entity_poly.pdbx_seq_one_letter_code
_entity_poly.pdbx_strand_id
1 'polypeptide(L)'
;MMLKTVTATFAKYVNLDELVYDITLVLLAVFFRGMIVPQGKTVLEILNPASAIVTVCVIYFFVSILLGSLYRRFSPYKEKHPVLINIVTFVLFATAGVLYIAINENLRGLRLLAAENMYIPYIAGIFVMPAGFLFGSSDNSSEGCRSAAVMISIAAGLAVFISFFYFVEEYGWLAGTGITLGGAGVYTLLLIGALYLSKKLFNEESKAAGVLRTVLFGILLPVIIAIILGFWQEISIIGQAAGMNAGDIVPRVLSSLGFYGIIPLRILMAAAPPYRIVNTGVGLASLTVYFFTLRSFIESLIAGVR
;
A
#
# COMPACT_ATOMS: atom_id res chain seq x y z
N MET A 1 -12.26 -27.85 -25.30
CA MET A 1 -11.81 -28.74 -24.20
C MET A 1 -10.35 -28.48 -23.85
N MET A 2 -9.44 -28.51 -24.82
CA MET A 2 -7.99 -28.27 -24.65
C MET A 2 -7.63 -26.95 -23.92
N LEU A 3 -8.33 -25.85 -24.22
CA LEU A 3 -8.09 -24.54 -23.57
C LEU A 3 -8.42 -24.53 -22.07
N LYS A 4 -9.47 -25.26 -21.64
CA LYS A 4 -9.84 -25.43 -20.22
C LYS A 4 -8.81 -26.30 -19.48
N THR A 5 -8.27 -27.31 -20.15
CA THR A 5 -7.23 -28.17 -19.59
C THR A 5 -5.90 -27.41 -19.43
N VAL A 6 -5.50 -26.62 -20.43
CA VAL A 6 -4.29 -25.78 -20.36
C VAL A 6 -4.40 -24.73 -19.26
N THR A 7 -5.56 -24.08 -19.11
CA THR A 7 -5.78 -23.12 -18.00
C THR A 7 -5.78 -23.79 -16.64
N ALA A 8 -6.35 -24.98 -16.49
CA ALA A 8 -6.33 -25.74 -15.24
C ALA A 8 -4.91 -26.20 -14.86
N THR A 9 -4.13 -26.67 -15.84
CA THR A 9 -2.73 -27.06 -15.63
C THR A 9 -1.88 -25.83 -15.30
N PHE A 10 -2.05 -24.72 -16.02
CA PHE A 10 -1.32 -23.48 -15.74
C PHE A 10 -1.63 -22.92 -14.36
N ALA A 11 -2.91 -22.88 -13.95
CA ALA A 11 -3.34 -22.44 -12.63
C ALA A 11 -2.79 -23.31 -11.47
N LYS A 12 -2.36 -24.55 -11.75
CA LYS A 12 -1.68 -25.42 -10.77
C LYS A 12 -0.23 -24.98 -10.50
N TYR A 13 0.41 -24.31 -11.45
CA TYR A 13 1.81 -23.90 -11.30
C TYR A 13 1.98 -22.40 -11.11
N VAL A 14 0.95 -21.61 -11.41
CA VAL A 14 1.00 -20.14 -11.41
C VAL A 14 -0.17 -19.55 -10.63
N ASN A 15 0.15 -18.67 -9.69
CA ASN A 15 -0.76 -17.70 -9.10
C ASN A 15 -0.72 -16.42 -9.94
N LEU A 16 -1.83 -16.11 -10.62
CA LEU A 16 -1.91 -14.97 -11.54
C LEU A 16 -1.70 -13.64 -10.82
N ASP A 17 -2.29 -13.48 -9.63
CA ASP A 17 -2.24 -12.22 -8.87
C ASP A 17 -0.79 -11.88 -8.49
N GLU A 18 -0.05 -12.89 -8.01
CA GLU A 18 1.38 -12.77 -7.68
C GLU A 18 2.22 -12.50 -8.92
N LEU A 19 1.92 -13.17 -10.04
CA LEU A 19 2.64 -12.98 -11.29
C LEU A 19 2.43 -11.57 -11.85
N VAL A 20 1.19 -11.05 -11.83
CA VAL A 20 0.89 -9.67 -12.24
C VAL A 20 1.63 -8.69 -11.35
N TYR A 21 1.65 -8.93 -10.04
CA TYR A 21 2.39 -8.11 -9.09
C TYR A 21 3.92 -8.15 -9.32
N ASP A 22 4.51 -9.32 -9.58
CA ASP A 22 5.92 -9.48 -9.99
C ASP A 22 6.26 -8.72 -11.26
N ILE A 23 5.48 -8.92 -12.33
CA ILE A 23 5.69 -8.26 -13.62
C ILE A 23 5.57 -6.75 -13.44
N THR A 24 4.56 -6.28 -12.71
CA THR A 24 4.37 -4.85 -12.45
C THR A 24 5.55 -4.29 -11.68
N LEU A 25 6.08 -5.02 -10.69
CA LEU A 25 7.26 -4.59 -9.94
C LEU A 25 8.51 -4.48 -10.82
N VAL A 26 8.73 -5.43 -11.73
CA VAL A 26 9.81 -5.36 -12.73
C VAL A 26 9.61 -4.17 -13.67
N LEU A 27 8.40 -4.00 -14.20
CA LEU A 27 8.08 -2.86 -15.07
C LEU A 27 8.24 -1.54 -14.32
N LEU A 28 7.90 -1.50 -13.03
CA LEU A 28 8.06 -0.32 -12.21
C LEU A 28 9.53 0.04 -12.02
N ALA A 29 10.33 -0.97 -11.68
CA ALA A 29 11.77 -0.83 -11.52
C ALA A 29 12.44 -0.35 -12.81
N VAL A 30 12.11 -0.97 -13.96
CA VAL A 30 12.78 -0.71 -15.24
C VAL A 30 12.23 0.52 -15.97
N PHE A 31 10.91 0.71 -16.00
CA PHE A 31 10.27 1.71 -16.88
C PHE A 31 9.62 2.87 -16.13
N PHE A 32 8.79 2.60 -15.11
CA PHE A 32 8.03 3.67 -14.47
C PHE A 32 8.92 4.67 -13.74
N ARG A 33 10.05 4.24 -13.20
CA ARG A 33 11.02 5.16 -12.58
C ARG A 33 11.61 6.16 -13.58
N GLY A 34 11.67 5.82 -14.86
CA GLY A 34 12.08 6.74 -15.93
C GLY A 34 10.93 7.53 -16.56
N MET A 35 9.67 7.09 -16.40
CA MET A 35 8.49 7.73 -17.03
C MET A 35 7.70 8.66 -16.11
N ILE A 36 7.44 8.28 -14.85
CA ILE A 36 6.60 9.09 -13.93
C ILE A 36 7.44 10.17 -13.25
N VAL A 37 8.68 9.83 -12.90
CA VAL A 37 9.61 10.74 -12.27
C VAL A 37 10.57 11.21 -13.36
N PRO A 38 10.61 12.50 -13.71
CA PRO A 38 11.56 13.02 -14.68
C PRO A 38 12.98 12.58 -14.29
N GLN A 39 13.83 12.27 -15.27
CA GLN A 39 15.21 11.84 -15.00
C GLN A 39 15.88 12.81 -14.02
N GLY A 40 16.32 12.27 -12.87
CA GLY A 40 16.99 13.03 -11.81
C GLY A 40 16.08 13.63 -10.73
N LYS A 41 14.75 13.56 -10.86
CA LYS A 41 13.82 13.94 -9.79
C LYS A 41 13.48 12.74 -8.92
N THR A 42 12.92 13.00 -7.74
CA THR A 42 12.31 12.01 -6.85
C THR A 42 10.82 12.26 -6.71
N VAL A 43 10.02 11.24 -6.36
CA VAL A 43 8.58 11.40 -6.05
C VAL A 43 8.35 12.53 -5.03
N LEU A 44 9.30 12.68 -4.10
CA LEU A 44 9.26 13.68 -3.05
C LEU A 44 9.28 15.13 -3.56
N GLU A 45 9.97 15.40 -4.66
CA GLU A 45 10.06 16.75 -5.23
C GLU A 45 8.74 17.24 -5.84
N ILE A 46 7.82 16.32 -6.10
CA ILE A 46 6.51 16.62 -6.69
C ILE A 46 5.44 16.73 -5.58
N LEU A 47 5.72 16.20 -4.37
CA LEU A 47 4.76 16.18 -3.27
C LEU A 47 4.75 17.51 -2.51
N ASN A 48 3.57 18.13 -2.46
CA ASN A 48 3.23 19.14 -1.46
C ASN A 48 2.69 18.49 -0.16
N PRO A 49 2.57 19.22 0.97
CA PRO A 49 2.14 18.63 2.24
C PRO A 49 0.80 17.87 2.19
N ALA A 50 -0.20 18.42 1.48
CA ALA A 50 -1.50 17.78 1.34
C ALA A 50 -1.40 16.47 0.54
N SER A 51 -0.69 16.50 -0.59
CA SER A 51 -0.46 15.30 -1.42
C SER A 51 0.39 14.25 -0.71
N ALA A 52 1.31 14.66 0.17
CA ALA A 52 2.09 13.74 1.01
C ALA A 52 1.19 12.99 1.99
N ILE A 53 0.27 13.68 2.68
CA ILE A 53 -0.73 13.04 3.56
C ILE A 53 -1.59 12.05 2.77
N VAL A 54 -2.12 12.46 1.60
CA VAL A 54 -2.94 11.58 0.76
C VAL A 54 -2.14 10.34 0.33
N THR A 55 -0.91 10.53 -0.13
CA THR A 55 -0.03 9.44 -0.55
C THR A 55 0.23 8.46 0.59
N VAL A 56 0.47 8.94 1.80
CA VAL A 56 0.69 8.12 3.00
C VAL A 56 -0.56 7.33 3.37
N CYS A 57 -1.74 7.96 3.34
CA CYS A 57 -3.01 7.27 3.57
C CYS A 57 -3.26 6.18 2.52
N VAL A 58 -2.95 6.45 1.26
CA VAL A 58 -3.03 5.47 0.16
C VAL A 58 -2.07 4.31 0.43
N ILE A 59 -0.82 4.59 0.83
CA ILE A 59 0.14 3.55 1.22
C ILE A 59 -0.38 2.70 2.37
N TYR A 60 -0.83 3.33 3.45
CA TYR A 60 -1.41 2.65 4.61
C TYR A 60 -2.55 1.72 4.24
N PHE A 61 -3.48 2.19 3.41
CA PHE A 61 -4.63 1.40 3.03
C PHE A 61 -4.23 0.18 2.20
N PHE A 62 -3.52 0.39 1.09
CA PHE A 62 -3.25 -0.68 0.13
C PHE A 62 -2.19 -1.67 0.60
N VAL A 63 -1.16 -1.23 1.32
CA VAL A 63 -0.20 -2.17 1.93
C VAL A 63 -0.91 -2.99 3.01
N SER A 64 -1.81 -2.40 3.79
CA SER A 64 -2.61 -3.15 4.76
C SER A 64 -3.58 -4.12 4.09
N ILE A 65 -4.13 -3.82 2.90
CA ILE A 65 -4.90 -4.78 2.09
C ILE A 65 -4.04 -6.01 1.76
N LEU A 66 -2.80 -5.80 1.31
CA LEU A 66 -1.89 -6.90 1.01
C LEU A 66 -1.62 -7.74 2.27
N LEU A 67 -1.32 -7.11 3.40
CA LEU A 67 -1.10 -7.78 4.68
C LEU A 67 -2.32 -8.59 5.13
N GLY A 68 -3.53 -8.02 5.02
CA GLY A 68 -4.78 -8.71 5.35
C GLY A 68 -5.05 -9.90 4.44
N SER A 69 -4.81 -9.75 3.13
CA SER A 69 -4.94 -10.84 2.15
C SER A 69 -3.97 -11.99 2.44
N LEU A 70 -2.72 -11.68 2.78
CA LEU A 70 -1.75 -12.67 3.22
C LEU A 70 -2.21 -13.36 4.51
N TYR A 71 -2.61 -12.60 5.52
CA TYR A 71 -3.14 -13.16 6.76
C TYR A 71 -4.29 -14.16 6.49
N ARG A 72 -5.25 -13.80 5.63
CA ARG A 72 -6.36 -14.67 5.25
C ARG A 72 -5.90 -15.96 4.55
N ARG A 73 -4.85 -15.93 3.74
CA ARG A 73 -4.30 -17.16 3.11
C ARG A 73 -3.68 -18.11 4.12
N PHE A 74 -3.12 -17.56 5.21
CA PHE A 74 -2.46 -18.32 6.26
C PHE A 74 -3.42 -18.77 7.38
N SER A 75 -4.49 -18.02 7.66
CA SER A 75 -5.42 -18.28 8.78
C SER A 75 -6.02 -19.69 8.83
N PRO A 76 -6.37 -20.38 7.70
CA PRO A 76 -6.95 -21.72 7.75
C PRO A 76 -5.97 -22.79 8.26
N TYR A 77 -4.67 -22.49 8.28
CA TYR A 77 -3.63 -23.43 8.71
C TYR A 77 -3.27 -23.30 10.20
N LYS A 78 -3.94 -22.40 10.94
CA LYS A 78 -3.66 -22.11 12.35
C LYS A 78 -3.74 -23.33 13.26
N GLU A 79 -4.69 -24.21 13.02
CA GLU A 79 -4.86 -25.44 13.83
C GLU A 79 -3.76 -26.46 13.57
N LYS A 80 -3.26 -26.55 12.33
CA LYS A 80 -2.25 -27.55 11.92
C LYS A 80 -0.82 -27.09 12.19
N HIS A 81 -0.55 -25.80 12.04
CA HIS A 81 0.81 -25.23 12.14
C HIS A 81 0.83 -23.93 12.98
N PRO A 82 0.49 -23.99 14.28
CA PRO A 82 0.31 -22.78 15.11
C PRO A 82 1.59 -21.94 15.22
N VAL A 83 2.78 -22.56 15.30
CA VAL A 83 4.06 -21.85 15.38
C VAL A 83 4.34 -21.04 14.11
N LEU A 84 4.13 -21.65 12.93
CA LEU A 84 4.32 -20.97 11.65
C LEU A 84 3.37 -19.76 11.53
N ILE A 85 2.11 -19.94 11.92
CA ILE A 85 1.12 -18.86 11.86
C ILE A 85 1.46 -17.73 12.83
N ASN A 86 1.98 -18.03 14.02
CA ASN A 86 2.44 -17.00 14.94
C ASN A 86 3.63 -16.22 14.37
N ILE A 87 4.59 -16.89 13.71
CA ILE A 87 5.71 -16.23 13.03
C ILE A 87 5.20 -15.33 11.90
N VAL A 88 4.35 -15.85 11.01
CA VAL A 88 3.77 -15.08 9.91
C VAL A 88 3.01 -13.87 10.43
N THR A 89 2.17 -14.07 11.45
CA THR A 89 1.39 -13.01 12.08
C THR A 89 2.31 -11.94 12.68
N PHE A 90 3.36 -12.35 13.39
CA PHE A 90 4.37 -11.43 13.91
C PHE A 90 5.04 -10.63 12.79
N VAL A 91 5.47 -11.26 11.69
CA VAL A 91 6.09 -10.55 10.56
C VAL A 91 5.12 -9.56 9.92
N LEU A 92 3.83 -9.93 9.74
CA LEU A 92 2.81 -9.05 9.18
C LEU A 92 2.58 -7.81 10.08
N PHE A 93 2.42 -8.00 11.39
CA PHE A 93 2.21 -6.90 12.32
C PHE A 93 3.47 -6.06 12.54
N ALA A 94 4.66 -6.66 12.54
CA ALA A 94 5.92 -5.93 12.57
C ALA A 94 6.08 -5.05 11.32
N THR A 95 5.72 -5.59 10.13
CA THR A 95 5.73 -4.82 8.88
C THR A 95 4.74 -3.66 8.93
N ALA A 96 3.52 -3.89 9.44
CA ALA A 96 2.53 -2.83 9.63
C ALA A 96 3.02 -1.76 10.62
N GLY A 97 3.55 -2.17 11.77
CA GLY A 97 4.05 -1.26 12.79
C GLY A 97 5.21 -0.42 12.28
N VAL A 98 6.11 -1.01 11.48
CA VAL A 98 7.21 -0.24 10.92
C VAL A 98 6.76 0.64 9.77
N LEU A 99 5.85 0.18 8.91
CA LEU A 99 5.22 1.07 7.92
C LEU A 99 4.61 2.30 8.61
N TYR A 100 3.89 2.10 9.71
CA TYR A 100 3.28 3.16 10.49
C TYR A 100 4.31 4.14 11.06
N ILE A 101 5.38 3.65 11.67
CA ILE A 101 6.41 4.52 12.29
C ILE A 101 7.32 5.15 11.23
N ALA A 102 7.93 4.33 10.37
CA ALA A 102 8.97 4.75 9.46
C ALA A 102 8.49 5.77 8.43
N ILE A 103 7.28 5.60 7.87
CA ILE A 103 6.81 6.57 6.87
C ILE A 103 6.62 7.96 7.49
N ASN A 104 6.11 8.04 8.71
CA ASN A 104 5.94 9.31 9.42
C ASN A 104 7.28 9.95 9.78
N GLU A 105 8.23 9.16 10.30
CA GLU A 105 9.58 9.67 10.58
C GLU A 105 10.28 10.16 9.30
N ASN A 106 10.08 9.48 8.17
CA ASN A 106 10.60 9.93 6.88
C ASN A 106 9.94 11.24 6.43
N LEU A 107 8.62 11.40 6.53
CA LEU A 107 7.94 12.67 6.21
C LEU A 107 8.50 13.84 7.04
N ARG A 108 8.74 13.60 8.33
CA ARG A 108 9.33 14.58 9.26
C ARG A 108 10.77 14.90 8.87
N GLY A 109 11.60 13.90 8.66
CA GLY A 109 13.01 14.06 8.27
C GLY A 109 13.17 14.81 6.95
N LEU A 110 12.25 14.57 6.01
CA LEU A 110 12.20 15.21 4.69
C LEU A 110 11.54 16.60 4.71
N ARG A 111 11.05 17.06 5.87
CA ARG A 111 10.36 18.35 6.05
C ARG A 111 9.16 18.54 5.11
N LEU A 112 8.49 17.46 4.73
CA LEU A 112 7.28 17.49 3.89
C LEU A 112 6.06 17.94 4.69
N LEU A 113 6.09 17.78 6.01
CA LEU A 113 5.08 18.21 6.95
C LEU A 113 5.75 18.95 8.11
N ALA A 114 5.13 20.04 8.54
CA ALA A 114 5.55 20.76 9.74
C ALA A 114 5.40 19.86 10.97
N ALA A 115 6.24 20.06 11.99
CA ALA A 115 6.25 19.23 13.19
C ALA A 115 4.89 19.27 13.91
N GLU A 116 4.24 20.43 13.94
CA GLU A 116 2.90 20.58 14.49
C GLU A 116 1.85 19.77 13.75
N ASN A 117 2.03 19.44 12.47
CA ASN A 117 1.05 18.71 11.66
C ASN A 117 1.34 17.20 11.57
N MET A 118 2.41 16.72 12.20
CA MET A 118 2.80 15.31 12.16
C MET A 118 1.77 14.39 12.81
N TYR A 119 0.93 14.88 13.72
CA TYR A 119 -0.13 14.07 14.33
C TYR A 119 -1.20 13.62 13.31
N ILE A 120 -1.38 14.35 12.21
CA ILE A 120 -2.42 14.07 11.20
C ILE A 120 -2.23 12.68 10.56
N PRO A 121 -1.08 12.35 9.94
CA PRO A 121 -0.89 11.04 9.35
C PRO A 121 -0.85 9.90 10.39
N TYR A 122 -0.43 10.16 11.65
CA TYR A 122 -0.56 9.18 12.72
C TYR A 122 -2.04 8.85 13.03
N ILE A 123 -2.87 9.87 13.28
CA ILE A 123 -4.31 9.66 13.54
C ILE A 123 -4.98 8.98 12.35
N ALA A 124 -4.68 9.42 11.12
CA ALA A 124 -5.20 8.78 9.92
C ALA A 124 -4.80 7.30 9.83
N GLY A 125 -3.52 6.98 10.11
CA GLY A 125 -3.01 5.62 10.08
C GLY A 125 -3.73 4.66 11.04
N ILE A 126 -4.14 5.13 12.22
CA ILE A 126 -4.89 4.33 13.22
C ILE A 126 -6.19 3.77 12.65
N PHE A 127 -6.82 4.45 11.70
CA PHE A 127 -8.09 4.01 11.10
C PHE A 127 -7.91 3.45 9.69
N VAL A 128 -7.05 4.06 8.88
CA VAL A 128 -6.85 3.69 7.48
C VAL A 128 -6.11 2.34 7.35
N MET A 129 -5.15 2.05 8.24
CA MET A 129 -4.47 0.75 8.22
C MET A 129 -5.41 -0.40 8.61
N PRO A 130 -6.18 -0.34 9.72
CA PRO A 130 -7.19 -1.36 10.01
C PRO A 130 -8.25 -1.46 8.92
N ALA A 131 -8.66 -0.35 8.29
CA ALA A 131 -9.59 -0.39 7.16
C ALA A 131 -9.07 -1.27 6.02
N GLY A 132 -7.80 -1.05 5.62
CA GLY A 132 -7.15 -1.86 4.58
C GLY A 132 -7.00 -3.32 4.99
N PHE A 133 -6.57 -3.57 6.23
CA PHE A 133 -6.41 -4.93 6.75
C PHE A 133 -7.73 -5.70 6.76
N LEU A 134 -8.81 -5.11 7.31
CA LEU A 134 -10.14 -5.71 7.36
C LEU A 134 -10.70 -6.00 5.97
N PHE A 135 -10.43 -5.12 5.00
CA PHE A 135 -10.79 -5.36 3.61
C PHE A 135 -10.07 -6.58 3.04
N GLY A 136 -8.74 -6.66 3.23
CA GLY A 136 -7.93 -7.75 2.72
C GLY A 136 -8.17 -9.09 3.42
N SER A 137 -8.47 -9.07 4.72
CA SER A 137 -8.59 -10.27 5.56
C SER A 137 -9.95 -10.94 5.52
N SER A 138 -10.98 -10.28 4.97
CA SER A 138 -12.35 -10.80 4.97
C SER A 138 -12.56 -11.86 3.90
N ASP A 139 -13.24 -12.96 4.25
CA ASP A 139 -13.68 -13.99 3.29
C ASP A 139 -14.84 -13.46 2.40
N ASN A 140 -15.68 -12.60 2.97
CA ASN A 140 -16.77 -11.94 2.27
C ASN A 140 -16.37 -10.51 1.86
N SER A 141 -16.05 -10.31 0.57
CA SER A 141 -15.62 -9.01 0.05
C SER A 141 -16.60 -7.86 0.37
N SER A 142 -17.90 -8.13 0.51
CA SER A 142 -18.90 -7.13 0.90
C SER A 142 -18.75 -6.69 2.36
N GLU A 143 -18.56 -7.65 3.28
CA GLU A 143 -18.36 -7.36 4.71
C GLU A 143 -17.01 -6.66 4.95
N GLY A 144 -15.96 -7.08 4.24
CA GLY A 144 -14.67 -6.39 4.25
C GLY A 144 -14.80 -4.95 3.77
N CYS A 145 -15.53 -4.72 2.66
CA CYS A 145 -15.80 -3.37 2.15
C CYS A 145 -16.58 -2.51 3.16
N ARG A 146 -17.62 -3.07 3.78
CA ARG A 146 -18.41 -2.36 4.79
C ARG A 146 -17.57 -2.00 6.01
N SER A 147 -16.77 -2.94 6.51
CA SER A 147 -15.90 -2.72 7.68
C SER A 147 -14.84 -1.66 7.40
N ALA A 148 -14.23 -1.71 6.22
CA ALA A 148 -13.27 -0.70 5.77
C ALA A 148 -13.93 0.68 5.64
N ALA A 149 -15.13 0.76 5.07
CA ALA A 149 -15.89 2.00 4.92
C ALA A 149 -16.23 2.64 6.28
N VAL A 150 -16.58 1.83 7.29
CA VAL A 150 -16.81 2.32 8.66
C VAL A 150 -15.53 2.92 9.25
N MET A 151 -14.39 2.23 9.14
CA MET A 151 -13.11 2.73 9.67
C MET A 151 -12.68 4.03 8.98
N ILE A 152 -12.79 4.10 7.65
CA ILE A 152 -12.51 5.33 6.88
C ILE A 152 -13.45 6.46 7.30
N SER A 153 -14.72 6.15 7.59
CA SER A 153 -15.71 7.15 8.02
C SER A 153 -15.42 7.70 9.41
N ILE A 154 -14.87 6.90 10.33
CA ILE A 154 -14.42 7.40 11.64
C ILE A 154 -13.26 8.39 11.45
N ALA A 155 -12.26 8.05 10.63
CA ALA A 155 -11.17 8.97 10.30
C ALA A 155 -11.67 10.26 9.63
N ALA A 156 -12.58 10.13 8.65
CA ALA A 156 -13.16 11.29 7.97
C ALA A 156 -13.96 12.17 8.94
N GLY A 157 -14.74 11.58 9.84
CA GLY A 157 -15.47 12.31 10.88
C GLY A 157 -14.56 13.11 11.80
N LEU A 158 -13.44 12.51 12.23
CA LEU A 158 -12.42 13.22 13.00
C LEU A 158 -11.75 14.33 12.20
N ALA A 159 -11.44 14.08 10.92
CA ALA A 159 -10.86 15.09 10.04
C ALA A 159 -11.81 16.29 9.83
N VAL A 160 -13.10 16.04 9.65
CA VAL A 160 -14.15 17.07 9.55
C VAL A 160 -14.25 17.86 10.86
N PHE A 161 -14.21 17.18 12.01
CA PHE A 161 -14.22 17.84 13.32
C PHE A 161 -13.00 18.73 13.54
N ILE A 162 -11.79 18.26 13.23
CA ILE A 162 -10.56 19.05 13.35
C ILE A 162 -10.58 20.23 12.36
N SER A 163 -10.99 19.99 11.11
CA SER A 163 -11.10 21.01 10.07
C SER A 163 -12.05 22.13 10.48
N PHE A 164 -13.14 21.81 11.18
CA PHE A 164 -14.06 22.80 11.70
C PHE A 164 -13.37 23.82 12.61
N PHE A 165 -12.66 23.39 13.64
CA PHE A 165 -11.97 24.32 14.53
C PHE A 165 -10.92 25.15 13.78
N TYR A 166 -10.16 24.53 12.88
CA TYR A 166 -9.19 25.22 12.05
C TYR A 166 -9.82 26.34 11.21
N PHE A 167 -10.89 26.03 10.47
CA PHE A 167 -11.52 27.04 9.60
C PHE A 167 -12.31 28.09 10.39
N VAL A 168 -12.84 27.76 11.57
CA VAL A 168 -13.48 28.73 12.47
C VAL A 168 -12.47 29.73 13.02
N GLU A 169 -11.28 29.26 13.39
CA GLU A 169 -10.20 30.11 13.89
C GLU A 169 -9.65 31.04 12.79
N GLU A 170 -9.42 30.50 11.59
CA GLU A 170 -8.78 31.24 10.50
C GLU A 170 -9.74 32.17 9.74
N TYR A 171 -10.99 31.73 9.50
CA TYR A 171 -11.93 32.43 8.60
C TYR A 171 -13.26 32.81 9.29
N GLY A 172 -13.40 32.54 10.59
CA GLY A 172 -14.59 32.81 11.37
C GLY A 172 -15.68 31.73 11.26
N TRP A 173 -16.67 31.81 12.14
CA TRP A 173 -17.70 30.78 12.34
C TRP A 173 -18.51 30.44 11.09
N LEU A 174 -18.86 31.44 10.27
CA LEU A 174 -19.73 31.24 9.10
C LEU A 174 -18.99 30.49 7.99
N ALA A 175 -17.73 30.89 7.71
CA ALA A 175 -16.88 30.20 6.74
C ALA A 175 -16.50 28.79 7.22
N GLY A 176 -16.11 28.64 8.49
CA GLY A 176 -15.78 27.34 9.06
C GLY A 176 -16.95 26.36 9.02
N THR A 177 -18.15 26.80 9.39
CA THR A 177 -19.35 25.96 9.29
C THR A 177 -19.66 25.59 7.84
N GLY A 178 -19.59 26.56 6.91
CA GLY A 178 -19.87 26.33 5.49
C GLY A 178 -18.91 25.33 4.83
N ILE A 179 -17.60 25.49 5.06
CA ILE A 179 -16.56 24.60 4.49
C ILE A 179 -16.69 23.19 5.08
N THR A 180 -16.84 23.07 6.39
CA THR A 180 -16.98 21.77 7.06
C THR A 180 -18.23 21.03 6.61
N LEU A 181 -19.39 21.70 6.56
CA LEU A 181 -20.64 21.06 6.09
C LEU A 181 -20.56 20.69 4.60
N GLY A 182 -19.95 21.55 3.78
CA GLY A 182 -19.71 21.25 2.36
C GLY A 182 -18.82 20.02 2.19
N GLY A 183 -17.69 19.97 2.89
CA GLY A 183 -16.77 18.83 2.88
C GLY A 183 -17.41 17.54 3.39
N ALA A 184 -18.15 17.61 4.49
CA ALA A 184 -18.90 16.48 5.03
C ALA A 184 -19.96 15.98 4.02
N GLY A 185 -20.70 16.89 3.38
CA GLY A 185 -21.68 16.56 2.35
C GLY A 185 -21.05 15.84 1.15
N VAL A 186 -19.94 16.36 0.62
CA VAL A 186 -19.19 15.72 -0.47
C VAL A 186 -18.69 14.33 -0.05
N TYR A 187 -18.11 14.20 1.13
CA TYR A 187 -17.65 12.92 1.66
C TYR A 187 -18.79 11.91 1.80
N THR A 188 -19.93 12.31 2.36
CA THR A 188 -21.12 11.46 2.49
C THR A 188 -21.64 11.00 1.13
N LEU A 189 -21.68 11.89 0.12
CA LEU A 189 -22.09 11.50 -1.24
C LEU A 189 -21.12 10.49 -1.87
N LEU A 190 -19.81 10.69 -1.70
CA LEU A 190 -18.80 9.74 -2.16
C LEU A 190 -18.94 8.38 -1.47
N LEU A 191 -19.19 8.38 -0.15
CA LEU A 191 -19.39 7.16 0.62
C LEU A 191 -20.64 6.40 0.17
N ILE A 192 -21.78 7.10 -0.01
CA ILE A 192 -23.02 6.50 -0.53
C ILE A 192 -22.78 5.92 -1.93
N GLY A 193 -22.12 6.67 -2.81
CA GLY A 193 -21.76 6.21 -4.15
C GLY A 193 -20.90 4.95 -4.11
N ALA A 194 -19.87 4.92 -3.25
CA ALA A 194 -19.01 3.76 -3.06
C ALA A 194 -19.76 2.53 -2.52
N LEU A 195 -20.67 2.71 -1.55
CA LEU A 195 -21.50 1.63 -1.01
C LEU A 195 -22.53 1.11 -2.01
N TYR A 196 -23.10 2.00 -2.83
CA TYR A 196 -24.00 1.61 -3.92
C TYR A 196 -23.27 0.81 -4.99
N LEU A 197 -22.09 1.30 -5.42
CA LEU A 197 -21.22 0.60 -6.37
C LEU A 197 -20.78 -0.76 -5.83
N SER A 198 -20.39 -0.85 -4.55
CA SER A 198 -19.96 -2.11 -3.94
C SER A 198 -21.11 -3.12 -3.89
N LYS A 199 -22.32 -2.69 -3.51
CA LYS A 199 -23.51 -3.56 -3.53
C LYS A 199 -23.77 -4.10 -4.94
N LYS A 200 -23.67 -3.26 -5.97
CA LYS A 200 -23.85 -3.68 -7.37
C LYS A 200 -22.76 -4.64 -7.84
N LEU A 201 -21.51 -4.36 -7.48
CA LEU A 201 -20.34 -5.19 -7.81
C LEU A 201 -20.36 -6.56 -7.14
N PHE A 202 -20.88 -6.66 -5.91
CA PHE A 202 -20.78 -7.89 -5.10
C PHE A 202 -22.08 -8.71 -5.03
N ASN A 203 -23.26 -8.13 -5.28
CA ASN A 203 -24.52 -8.86 -5.18
C ASN A 203 -25.12 -9.28 -6.53
N GLU A 204 -24.72 -8.68 -7.65
CA GLU A 204 -25.25 -9.10 -8.95
C GLU A 204 -24.50 -10.33 -9.46
N GLU A 205 -25.20 -11.44 -9.69
CA GLU A 205 -24.69 -12.61 -10.43
C GLU A 205 -24.45 -12.33 -11.92
N SER A 206 -24.44 -11.05 -12.33
CA SER A 206 -24.28 -10.69 -13.73
C SER A 206 -22.87 -11.06 -14.20
N LYS A 207 -22.78 -11.64 -15.40
CA LYS A 207 -21.49 -11.95 -16.03
C LYS A 207 -20.59 -10.71 -16.12
N ALA A 208 -21.19 -9.53 -16.33
CA ALA A 208 -20.49 -8.25 -16.36
C ALA A 208 -19.86 -7.89 -15.00
N ALA A 209 -20.60 -8.07 -13.89
CA ALA A 209 -20.06 -7.87 -12.54
C ALA A 209 -18.92 -8.86 -12.22
N GLY A 210 -19.05 -10.12 -12.67
CA GLY A 210 -17.99 -11.12 -12.56
C GLY A 210 -16.69 -10.70 -13.25
N VAL A 211 -16.77 -10.28 -14.52
CA VAL A 211 -15.60 -9.79 -15.28
C VAL A 211 -14.99 -8.55 -14.62
N LEU A 212 -15.82 -7.59 -14.21
CA LEU A 212 -15.35 -6.37 -13.56
C LEU A 212 -14.63 -6.67 -12.23
N ARG A 213 -15.16 -7.61 -11.43
CA ARG A 213 -14.51 -8.08 -10.20
C ARG A 213 -13.15 -8.72 -10.49
N THR A 214 -13.05 -9.56 -11.51
CA THR A 214 -11.76 -10.17 -11.91
C THR A 214 -10.76 -9.10 -12.35
N VAL A 215 -11.16 -8.10 -13.13
CA VAL A 215 -10.26 -7.02 -13.55
C VAL A 215 -9.82 -6.18 -12.36
N LEU A 216 -10.76 -5.74 -11.51
CA LEU A 216 -10.45 -4.89 -10.37
C LEU A 216 -9.57 -5.58 -9.33
N PHE A 217 -9.92 -6.80 -8.94
CA PHE A 217 -9.23 -7.49 -7.84
C PHE A 217 -8.08 -8.41 -8.29
N GLY A 218 -8.14 -8.94 -9.51
CA GLY A 218 -7.10 -9.85 -10.03
C GLY A 218 -6.01 -9.15 -10.85
N ILE A 219 -6.26 -7.94 -11.37
CA ILE A 219 -5.29 -7.21 -12.19
C ILE A 219 -4.98 -5.84 -11.58
N LEU A 220 -6.00 -4.99 -11.46
CA LEU A 220 -5.80 -3.60 -11.07
C LEU A 220 -5.28 -3.46 -9.63
N LEU A 221 -5.84 -4.21 -8.68
CA LEU A 221 -5.43 -4.16 -7.29
C LEU A 221 -3.95 -4.59 -7.10
N PRO A 222 -3.48 -5.74 -7.63
CA PRO A 222 -2.06 -6.09 -7.63
C PRO A 222 -1.16 -5.00 -8.25
N VAL A 223 -1.58 -4.39 -9.36
CA VAL A 223 -0.83 -3.30 -10.01
C VAL A 223 -0.73 -2.09 -9.08
N ILE A 224 -1.84 -1.64 -8.50
CA ILE A 224 -1.89 -0.52 -7.56
C ILE A 224 -0.99 -0.79 -6.35
N ILE A 225 -1.06 -1.99 -5.76
CA ILE A 225 -0.22 -2.39 -4.63
C ILE A 225 1.27 -2.34 -5.00
N ALA A 226 1.66 -2.78 -6.20
CA ALA A 226 3.05 -2.67 -6.68
C ALA A 226 3.53 -1.23 -6.78
N ILE A 227 2.71 -0.35 -7.37
CA ILE A 227 3.04 1.08 -7.51
C ILE A 227 3.22 1.72 -6.13
N ILE A 228 2.26 1.47 -5.24
CA ILE A 228 2.25 2.02 -3.88
C ILE A 228 3.45 1.51 -3.07
N LEU A 229 3.78 0.23 -3.20
CA LEU A 229 4.98 -0.31 -2.57
C LEU A 229 6.24 0.36 -3.13
N GLY A 230 6.31 0.63 -4.42
CA GLY A 230 7.37 1.44 -5.03
C GLY A 230 7.51 2.82 -4.38
N PHE A 231 6.40 3.55 -4.20
CA PHE A 231 6.41 4.84 -3.52
C PHE A 231 6.86 4.75 -2.06
N TRP A 232 6.36 3.77 -1.31
CA TRP A 232 6.80 3.56 0.07
C TRP A 232 8.30 3.29 0.15
N GLN A 233 8.83 2.45 -0.74
CA GLN A 233 10.26 2.16 -0.80
C GLN A 233 11.06 3.43 -1.10
N GLU A 234 10.68 4.20 -2.12
CA GLU A 234 11.38 5.42 -2.49
C GLU A 234 11.41 6.45 -1.36
N ILE A 235 10.27 6.73 -0.72
CA ILE A 235 10.18 7.60 0.47
C ILE A 235 11.14 7.11 1.57
N SER A 236 11.17 5.80 1.81
CA SER A 236 12.01 5.20 2.85
C SER A 236 13.50 5.26 2.54
N ILE A 237 13.88 5.10 1.28
CA ILE A 237 15.28 5.18 0.83
C ILE A 237 15.78 6.61 0.93
N ILE A 238 15.01 7.58 0.44
CA ILE A 238 15.42 8.98 0.45
C ILE A 238 15.43 9.53 1.88
N GLY A 239 14.42 9.20 2.69
CA GLY A 239 14.38 9.58 4.11
C GLY A 239 15.58 9.06 4.91
N GLN A 240 16.12 7.90 4.54
CA GLN A 240 17.37 7.39 5.12
C GLN A 240 18.61 8.05 4.52
N ALA A 241 18.67 8.23 3.21
CA ALA A 241 19.82 8.88 2.57
C ALA A 241 20.00 10.34 3.05
N ALA A 242 18.91 11.02 3.40
CA ALA A 242 18.89 12.35 3.98
C ALA A 242 19.52 12.35 5.39
N GLY A 243 20.83 12.59 5.46
CA GLY A 243 21.58 12.72 6.73
C GLY A 243 22.69 11.69 6.94
N MET A 244 23.05 10.91 5.91
CA MET A 244 24.13 9.92 5.99
C MET A 244 25.36 10.30 5.17
N ASN A 245 26.53 9.85 5.64
CA ASN A 245 27.75 9.87 4.85
C ASN A 245 27.67 8.84 3.70
N ALA A 246 28.21 9.17 2.53
CA ALA A 246 28.07 8.37 1.31
C ALA A 246 28.50 6.89 1.44
N GLY A 247 29.41 6.55 2.37
CA GLY A 247 29.89 5.18 2.60
C GLY A 247 28.89 4.27 3.34
N ASP A 248 27.97 4.83 4.13
CA ASP A 248 27.08 4.07 5.01
C ASP A 248 25.68 3.85 4.42
N ILE A 249 25.36 4.53 3.31
CA ILE A 249 24.02 4.54 2.71
C ILE A 249 23.63 3.15 2.21
N VAL A 250 24.51 2.47 1.47
CA VAL A 250 24.17 1.20 0.81
C VAL A 250 23.86 0.08 1.82
N PRO A 251 24.71 -0.22 2.83
CA PRO A 251 24.42 -1.28 3.80
C PRO A 251 23.16 -0.98 4.64
N ARG A 252 22.93 0.29 4.98
CA ARG A 252 21.78 0.69 5.81
C ARG A 252 20.48 0.66 5.03
N VAL A 253 20.49 1.11 3.77
CA VAL A 253 19.34 0.95 2.88
C VAL A 253 19.04 -0.53 2.68
N LEU A 254 20.03 -1.37 2.35
CA LEU A 254 19.80 -2.82 2.20
C LEU A 254 19.24 -3.47 3.48
N SER A 255 19.75 -3.10 4.65
CA SER A 255 19.22 -3.56 5.94
C SER A 255 17.76 -3.11 6.13
N SER A 256 17.44 -1.85 5.84
CA SER A 256 16.08 -1.32 5.97
C SER A 256 15.10 -2.01 5.03
N LEU A 257 15.50 -2.33 3.80
CA LEU A 257 14.69 -3.11 2.85
C LEU A 257 14.42 -4.51 3.40
N GLY A 258 15.42 -5.10 4.06
CA GLY A 258 15.37 -6.45 4.62
C GLY A 258 14.45 -6.58 5.83
N PHE A 259 14.42 -5.57 6.70
CA PHE A 259 13.59 -5.60 7.90
C PHE A 259 12.20 -5.01 7.70
N TYR A 260 12.08 -3.99 6.85
CA TYR A 260 10.90 -3.13 6.80
C TYR A 260 10.44 -2.83 5.39
N GLY A 261 11.05 -3.45 4.38
CA GLY A 261 10.76 -3.16 2.99
C GLY A 261 9.86 -4.19 2.31
N ILE A 262 9.99 -4.23 0.99
CA ILE A 262 9.28 -5.16 0.13
C ILE A 262 9.71 -6.62 0.36
N ILE A 263 10.89 -6.85 0.94
CA ILE A 263 11.51 -8.18 1.04
C ILE A 263 10.72 -9.10 1.98
N PRO A 264 10.42 -8.75 3.26
CA PRO A 264 9.57 -9.58 4.11
C PRO A 264 8.23 -9.91 3.47
N LEU A 265 7.59 -8.92 2.83
CA LEU A 265 6.32 -9.12 2.12
C LEU A 265 6.46 -10.12 0.97
N ARG A 266 7.54 -10.03 0.19
CA ARG A 266 7.83 -10.95 -0.91
C ARG A 266 8.11 -12.36 -0.44
N ILE A 267 8.87 -12.52 0.63
CA ILE A 267 9.12 -13.82 1.24
C ILE A 267 7.79 -14.43 1.71
N LEU A 268 6.94 -13.65 2.38
CA LEU A 268 5.61 -14.11 2.80
C LEU A 268 4.70 -14.45 1.63
N MET A 269 4.73 -13.69 0.54
CA MET A 269 3.97 -14.00 -0.68
C MET A 269 4.45 -15.29 -1.33
N ALA A 270 5.76 -15.47 -1.48
CA ALA A 270 6.33 -16.70 -2.06
C ALA A 270 6.04 -17.93 -1.18
N ALA A 271 5.97 -17.75 0.15
CA ALA A 271 5.61 -18.79 1.10
C ALA A 271 4.09 -18.95 1.29
N ALA A 272 3.26 -18.10 0.68
CA ALA A 272 1.82 -18.12 0.88
C ALA A 272 1.19 -19.38 0.26
N PRO A 273 0.31 -20.09 0.99
CA PRO A 273 -0.44 -21.20 0.41
C PRO A 273 -1.46 -20.70 -0.65
N PRO A 274 -1.65 -21.43 -1.76
CA PRO A 274 -0.91 -22.62 -2.19
C PRO A 274 0.47 -22.25 -2.77
N TYR A 275 1.52 -22.95 -2.34
CA TYR A 275 2.87 -22.73 -2.85
C TYR A 275 2.95 -23.04 -4.36
N ARG A 276 3.52 -22.10 -5.12
CA ARG A 276 3.70 -22.20 -6.58
C ARG A 276 5.17 -21.94 -6.94
N ILE A 277 5.83 -22.96 -7.51
CA ILE A 277 7.26 -22.90 -7.84
C ILE A 277 7.58 -21.81 -8.88
N VAL A 278 6.69 -21.59 -9.86
CA VAL A 278 6.89 -20.57 -10.89
C VAL A 278 6.85 -19.18 -10.27
N ASN A 279 5.90 -18.91 -9.36
CA ASN A 279 5.84 -17.64 -8.65
C ASN A 279 7.07 -17.40 -7.77
N THR A 280 7.64 -18.44 -7.17
CA THR A 280 8.90 -18.30 -6.43
C THR A 280 10.05 -17.92 -7.38
N GLY A 281 10.17 -18.59 -8.53
CA GLY A 281 11.21 -18.29 -9.51
C GLY A 281 11.09 -16.88 -10.09
N VAL A 282 9.88 -16.48 -10.51
CA VAL A 282 9.62 -15.13 -11.02
C VAL A 282 9.77 -14.09 -9.92
N GLY A 283 9.31 -14.38 -8.70
CA GLY A 283 9.49 -13.54 -7.53
C GLY A 283 10.96 -13.27 -7.23
N LEU A 284 11.81 -14.30 -7.23
CA LEU A 284 13.26 -14.16 -7.06
C LEU A 284 13.88 -13.31 -8.18
N ALA A 285 13.54 -13.59 -9.45
CA ALA A 285 14.02 -12.82 -10.58
C ALA A 285 13.61 -11.33 -10.48
N SER A 286 12.36 -11.05 -10.10
CA SER A 286 11.85 -9.69 -9.93
C SER A 286 12.57 -8.95 -8.81
N LEU A 287 12.84 -9.63 -7.69
CA LEU A 287 13.54 -9.08 -6.54
C LEU A 287 15.01 -8.80 -6.87
N THR A 288 15.66 -9.66 -7.66
CA THR A 288 17.01 -9.41 -8.19
C THR A 288 17.05 -8.18 -9.09
N VAL A 289 16.12 -8.06 -10.06
CA VAL A 289 16.04 -6.87 -10.93
C VAL A 289 15.80 -5.61 -10.10
N TYR A 290 14.91 -5.68 -9.12
CA TYR A 290 14.63 -4.59 -8.20
C TYR A 290 15.88 -4.16 -7.43
N PHE A 291 16.66 -5.09 -6.88
CA PHE A 291 17.89 -4.76 -6.17
C PHE A 291 18.94 -4.10 -7.05
N PHE A 292 19.16 -4.60 -8.28
CA PHE A 292 20.11 -3.98 -9.20
C PHE A 292 19.69 -2.56 -9.58
N THR A 293 18.42 -2.37 -9.91
CA THR A 293 17.84 -1.06 -10.23
C THR A 293 17.98 -0.11 -9.04
N LEU A 294 17.68 -0.61 -7.84
CA LEU A 294 17.74 0.19 -6.64
C LEU A 294 19.17 0.60 -6.29
N ARG A 295 20.13 -0.33 -6.39
CA ARG A 295 21.55 -0.02 -6.20
C ARG A 295 22.00 1.07 -7.18
N SER A 296 21.71 0.92 -8.46
CA SER A 296 22.04 1.92 -9.48
C SER A 296 21.43 3.29 -9.17
N PHE A 297 20.18 3.31 -8.70
CA PHE A 297 19.54 4.55 -8.27
C PHE A 297 20.23 5.19 -7.06
N ILE A 298 20.56 4.42 -6.03
CA ILE A 298 21.28 4.94 -4.86
C ILE A 298 22.65 5.51 -5.27
N GLU A 299 23.38 4.81 -6.13
CA GLU A 299 24.65 5.29 -6.67
C GLU A 299 24.47 6.60 -7.45
N SER A 300 23.39 6.74 -8.24
CA SER A 300 23.08 7.99 -8.95
C SER A 300 22.72 9.15 -8.02
N LEU A 301 21.99 8.89 -6.93
CA LEU A 301 21.70 9.91 -5.92
C LEU A 301 22.98 10.39 -5.23
N ILE A 302 23.88 9.48 -4.89
CA ILE A 302 25.18 9.82 -4.28
C ILE A 302 26.03 10.64 -5.26
N ALA A 303 26.02 10.29 -6.55
CA ALA A 303 26.78 11.00 -7.57
C ALA A 303 26.23 12.42 -7.82
N GLY A 304 24.91 12.61 -7.81
CA GLY A 304 24.28 13.93 -8.03
C GLY A 304 24.40 14.91 -6.86
N VAL A 305 24.77 14.44 -5.67
CA VAL A 305 25.00 15.27 -4.47
C VAL A 305 26.46 15.76 -4.38
N ARG A 306 27.38 15.22 -5.21
CA ARG A 306 28.78 15.66 -5.32
C ARG A 306 28.96 16.69 -6.44
#